data_AF-A0A7X8V3V0-F1
#
_entry.id   AF-A0A7X8V3V0-F1
#
_cell.length_a   1.000
_cell.length_b   1.000
_cell.length_c   1.000
_cell.angle_alpha   90.00
_cell.angle_beta   90.00
_cell.angle_gamma   90.00
#
_symmetry.space_group_name_H-M   'P 1'
#
loop_
_entity.id
_entity.type
_entity.pdbx_description
1 polymer ?
#
loop_
_entity_poly.entity_id
_entity_poly.type
_entity_poly.pdbx_seq_one_letter_code
_entity_poly.pdbx_strand_id
1 'polypeptide(L)'
;NYQTGAVGGYLQAPMRPASNGLYRCELPPAAMAGKITAYYITAFDSEGGEAACGSPEAPLTPRWQSPVRQIPYLIHNPPEKVSPRPGPVYEPLPVAVTPRNPEEIKEIFLSYRLVQEERTAVLPMAFTGENFTAEIPGSAFRSGQRLVYYFQVITAGGDGFLLPDPLRSLPYYLVEIE
;
A
#
# COMPACT_ATOMS: atom_id res chain seq x y z
N ASN A 1 -0.53 -12.53 14.26
CA ASN A 1 -1.31 -12.75 15.50
C ASN A 1 -2.66 -12.07 15.37
N TYR A 2 -3.76 -12.74 15.72
CA TYR A 2 -5.12 -12.19 15.56
C TYR A 2 -6.03 -12.58 16.73
N GLN A 3 -6.97 -11.72 17.08
CA GLN A 3 -7.94 -11.96 18.14
C GLN A 3 -9.35 -11.92 17.57
N THR A 4 -10.21 -12.82 18.03
CA THR A 4 -11.65 -12.77 17.74
C THR A 4 -12.41 -12.46 19.03
N GLY A 5 -13.59 -11.83 18.92
CA GLY A 5 -14.37 -11.43 20.10
C GLY A 5 -14.83 -12.57 21.01
N ALA A 6 -14.64 -13.83 20.62
CA ALA A 6 -15.04 -15.02 21.37
C ALA A 6 -13.91 -15.66 22.19
N VAL A 7 -12.64 -15.37 21.89
CA VAL A 7 -11.49 -16.04 22.51
C VAL A 7 -10.64 -15.01 23.27
N GLY A 8 -10.28 -15.33 24.51
CA GLY A 8 -9.31 -14.53 25.28
C GLY A 8 -7.90 -14.77 24.73
N GLY A 9 -7.24 -13.72 24.25
CA GLY A 9 -5.87 -13.75 23.75
C GLY A 9 -5.74 -13.79 22.21
N TYR A 10 -4.50 -13.72 21.73
CA TYR A 10 -4.19 -13.77 20.31
C TYR A 10 -3.89 -15.19 19.82
N LEU A 11 -4.53 -15.57 18.73
CA LEU A 11 -4.24 -16.76 17.95
C LEU A 11 -3.13 -16.47 16.93
N GLN A 12 -2.36 -17.50 16.61
CA GLN A 12 -1.28 -17.41 15.62
C GLN A 12 -1.74 -17.97 14.27
N ALA A 13 -1.47 -17.24 13.20
CA ALA A 13 -1.64 -17.70 11.83
C ALA A 13 -0.32 -17.46 11.08
N PRO A 14 0.39 -18.51 10.66
CA PRO A 14 1.64 -18.36 9.95
C PRO A 14 1.39 -17.78 8.56
N MET A 15 2.18 -16.79 8.16
CA MET A 15 2.18 -16.29 6.79
C MET A 15 3.06 -17.17 5.91
N ARG A 16 2.66 -17.33 4.65
CA ARG A 16 3.38 -18.08 3.62
C ARG A 16 3.86 -17.13 2.54
N PRO A 17 5.01 -17.38 1.90
CA PRO A 17 5.42 -16.64 0.72
C PRO A 17 4.34 -16.70 -0.36
N ALA A 18 3.96 -15.55 -0.90
CA ALA A 18 2.99 -15.43 -1.99
C ALA A 18 3.64 -14.94 -3.29
N SER A 19 4.64 -14.05 -3.18
CA SER A 19 5.50 -13.59 -4.28
C SER A 19 6.76 -12.92 -3.72
N ASN A 20 7.64 -12.38 -4.57
CA ASN A 20 8.89 -11.73 -4.14
C ASN A 20 8.62 -10.61 -3.12
N GLY A 21 9.02 -10.83 -1.87
CA GLY A 21 8.83 -9.88 -0.77
C GLY A 21 7.39 -9.81 -0.22
N LEU A 22 6.47 -10.64 -0.70
CA LEU A 22 5.08 -10.68 -0.24
C LEU A 22 4.80 -11.96 0.55
N TYR A 23 4.28 -11.79 1.76
CA TYR A 23 3.84 -12.88 2.62
C TYR A 23 2.34 -12.74 2.88
N ARG A 24 1.63 -13.87 2.88
CA ARG A 24 0.17 -13.93 3.02
C ARG A 24 -0.24 -15.03 4.00
N CYS A 25 -1.17 -14.74 4.89
CA CYS A 25 -1.94 -15.74 5.61
C CYS A 25 -3.42 -15.57 5.27
N GLU A 26 -4.15 -16.67 5.20
CA GLU A 26 -5.61 -16.65 5.22
C GLU A 26 -6.07 -16.92 6.66
N LEU A 27 -6.85 -16.00 7.20
CA LEU A 27 -7.46 -16.17 8.51
C LEU A 27 -8.79 -16.93 8.34
N PRO A 28 -9.17 -17.80 9.28
CA PRO A 28 -10.39 -18.57 9.17
C PRO A 28 -11.61 -17.65 9.03
N PRO A 29 -12.64 -18.04 8.25
CA PRO A 29 -13.82 -17.21 8.00
C PRO A 29 -14.43 -16.71 9.31
N ALA A 30 -14.89 -15.45 9.35
CA ALA A 30 -15.50 -14.86 10.53
C ALA A 30 -16.70 -15.67 11.05
N ALA A 31 -17.39 -16.41 10.17
CA ALA A 31 -18.47 -17.32 10.54
C ALA A 31 -18.01 -18.55 11.36
N MET A 32 -16.74 -18.97 11.24
CA MET A 32 -16.17 -20.11 11.95
C MET A 32 -15.34 -19.72 13.19
N ALA A 33 -14.75 -18.52 13.21
CA ALA A 33 -13.86 -18.08 14.29
C ALA A 33 -14.39 -16.88 15.10
N GLY A 34 -15.56 -16.33 14.74
CA GLY A 34 -16.00 -15.01 15.18
C GLY A 34 -15.30 -13.90 14.39
N LYS A 35 -15.88 -12.70 14.39
CA LYS A 35 -15.28 -11.52 13.75
C LYS A 35 -13.94 -11.21 14.42
N ILE A 36 -12.86 -11.17 13.65
CA ILE A 36 -11.54 -10.68 14.10
C ILE A 36 -11.71 -9.23 14.53
N THR A 37 -11.28 -8.90 15.74
CA THR A 37 -11.42 -7.58 16.34
C THR A 37 -10.10 -6.84 16.44
N ALA A 38 -8.98 -7.57 16.43
CA ALA A 38 -7.64 -7.02 16.55
C ALA A 38 -6.60 -7.96 15.91
N TYR A 39 -5.50 -7.40 15.40
CA TYR A 39 -4.37 -8.18 14.92
C TYR A 39 -3.05 -7.39 15.05
N TYR A 40 -1.93 -8.10 15.06
CA TYR A 40 -0.59 -7.54 14.88
C TYR A 40 0.29 -8.56 14.14
N ILE A 41 1.30 -8.06 13.45
CA ILE A 41 2.19 -8.87 12.61
C ILE A 41 3.57 -8.88 13.24
N THR A 42 4.18 -10.05 13.33
CA THR A 42 5.55 -10.25 13.77
C THR A 42 6.27 -11.04 12.68
N ALA A 43 7.50 -10.65 12.37
CA ALA A 43 8.38 -11.32 11.43
C ALA A 43 9.72 -11.57 12.10
N PHE A 44 10.33 -12.71 11.80
CA PHE A 44 11.64 -13.09 12.31
C PHE A 44 12.60 -13.27 11.14
N ASP A 45 13.82 -12.76 11.25
CA ASP A 45 14.90 -13.08 10.32
C ASP A 45 15.55 -14.43 10.69
N SER A 46 16.53 -14.86 9.88
CA SER A 46 17.27 -16.11 10.09
C SER A 46 18.18 -16.12 11.31
N GLU A 47 18.50 -14.96 11.86
CA GLU A 47 19.33 -14.78 13.06
C GLU A 47 18.47 -14.65 14.33
N GLY A 48 17.15 -14.64 14.18
CA GLY A 48 16.18 -14.51 15.27
C GLY A 48 15.81 -13.07 15.60
N GLY A 49 16.22 -12.08 14.81
CA GLY A 49 15.80 -10.69 14.92
C GLY A 49 14.31 -10.55 14.63
N GLU A 50 13.59 -9.80 15.48
CA GLU A 50 12.15 -9.60 15.37
C GLU A 50 11.82 -8.19 14.85
N ALA A 51 10.90 -8.13 13.88
CA ALA A 51 10.23 -6.92 13.46
C ALA A 51 8.72 -7.05 13.67
N ALA A 52 8.07 -6.00 14.16
CA ALA A 52 6.64 -6.01 14.46
C ALA A 52 5.88 -4.83 13.85
N CYS A 53 4.65 -5.09 13.41
CA CYS A 53 3.67 -4.09 13.03
C CYS A 53 2.44 -4.21 13.94
N GLY A 54 2.31 -3.27 14.88
CA GLY A 54 1.41 -3.36 16.03
C GLY A 54 1.98 -4.25 17.15
N SER A 55 1.27 -4.32 18.28
CA SER A 55 1.60 -5.20 19.42
C SER A 55 0.32 -5.70 20.11
N PRO A 56 0.41 -6.61 21.10
CA PRO A 56 -0.75 -6.98 21.91
C PRO A 56 -1.41 -5.78 22.62
N GLU A 57 -0.63 -4.80 23.06
CA GLU A 57 -1.06 -3.58 23.77
C GLU A 57 -1.55 -2.49 22.82
N ALA A 58 -1.00 -2.45 21.61
CA ALA A 58 -1.37 -1.50 20.55
C ALA A 58 -1.67 -2.25 19.24
N PRO A 59 -2.77 -3.02 19.17
CA PRO A 59 -3.07 -3.81 18.00
C PRO A 59 -3.70 -2.98 16.88
N LEU A 60 -3.58 -3.51 15.68
CA LEU A 60 -4.28 -3.00 14.50
C LEU A 60 -5.74 -3.47 14.52
N THR A 61 -6.65 -2.55 14.22
CA THR A 61 -8.08 -2.86 14.10
C THR A 61 -8.40 -3.25 12.65
N PRO A 62 -8.90 -4.48 12.38
CA PRO A 62 -9.27 -4.89 11.04
C PRO A 62 -10.50 -4.11 10.55
N ARG A 63 -10.41 -3.55 9.35
CA ARG A 63 -11.56 -2.97 8.66
C ARG A 63 -12.22 -4.04 7.82
N TRP A 64 -13.34 -4.56 8.31
CA TRP A 64 -14.14 -5.54 7.58
C TRP A 64 -14.91 -4.84 6.46
N GLN A 65 -14.60 -5.20 5.22
CA GLN A 65 -15.38 -4.79 4.06
C GLN A 65 -16.08 -6.00 3.44
N SER A 66 -17.25 -5.76 2.85
CA SER A 66 -17.98 -6.78 2.10
C SER A 66 -17.18 -7.18 0.86
N PRO A 67 -16.97 -8.48 0.58
CA PRO A 67 -16.22 -8.96 -0.57
C PRO A 67 -16.89 -8.63 -1.93
N VAL A 68 -18.12 -8.10 -1.92
CA VAL A 68 -18.86 -7.71 -3.13
C VAL A 68 -18.56 -6.27 -3.58
N ARG A 69 -17.75 -5.51 -2.81
CA ARG A 69 -17.46 -4.12 -3.17
C ARG A 69 -16.55 -4.03 -4.39
N GLN A 70 -17.00 -3.27 -5.39
CA GLN A 70 -16.22 -2.97 -6.57
C GLN A 70 -15.03 -2.09 -6.18
N ILE A 71 -13.82 -2.59 -6.41
CA ILE A 71 -12.59 -1.81 -6.31
C ILE A 71 -12.68 -0.71 -7.39
N PRO A 72 -12.41 0.57 -7.04
CA PRO A 72 -12.42 1.65 -8.02
C PRO A 72 -11.47 1.37 -9.18
N TYR A 73 -11.96 1.53 -10.40
CA TYR A 73 -11.15 1.34 -11.59
C TYR A 73 -10.38 2.63 -11.89
N LEU A 74 -9.06 2.55 -11.81
CA LEU A 74 -8.13 3.65 -12.07
C LEU A 74 -7.23 3.31 -13.27
N ILE A 75 -7.07 4.26 -14.19
CA ILE A 75 -6.13 4.18 -15.31
C ILE A 75 -4.88 4.96 -14.92
N HIS A 76 -3.73 4.29 -14.95
CA HIS A 76 -2.44 4.90 -14.68
C HIS A 76 -1.37 4.28 -15.58
N ASN A 77 -0.53 5.13 -16.18
CA ASN A 77 0.60 4.72 -16.99
C ASN A 77 1.88 5.03 -16.21
N PRO A 78 2.46 4.05 -15.50
CA PRO A 78 3.67 4.29 -14.73
C PRO A 78 4.86 4.53 -15.67
N PRO A 79 5.72 5.51 -15.39
CA PRO A 79 7.01 5.61 -16.08
C PRO A 79 7.89 4.42 -15.66
N GLU A 80 8.56 3.78 -16.61
CA GLU A 80 9.51 2.71 -16.28
C GLU A 80 10.80 3.27 -15.66
N LYS A 81 11.18 4.49 -16.08
CA LYS A 81 12.45 5.12 -15.72
C LYS A 81 12.35 6.62 -15.54
N VAL A 82 13.25 7.17 -14.72
CA VAL A 82 13.51 8.60 -14.59
C VAL A 82 15.01 8.85 -14.76
N SER A 83 15.36 9.69 -15.72
CA SER A 83 16.74 10.11 -15.98
C SER A 83 16.94 11.57 -15.53
N PRO A 84 18.14 11.95 -15.08
CA PRO A 84 18.43 13.33 -14.73
C PRO A 84 18.46 14.19 -16.00
N ARG A 85 18.17 15.49 -15.87
CA ARG A 85 18.54 16.47 -16.90
C ARG A 85 20.08 16.55 -16.99
N PRO A 86 20.66 17.17 -18.03
CA PRO A 86 22.11 17.42 -18.06
C PRO A 86 22.61 18.05 -16.74
N GLY A 87 23.31 17.26 -15.91
CA GLY A 87 23.71 17.60 -14.54
C GLY A 87 23.22 16.59 -13.49
N PRO A 88 23.52 16.78 -12.19
CA PRO A 88 23.13 15.84 -11.12
C PRO A 88 21.72 16.10 -10.56
N VAL A 89 20.83 16.74 -11.33
CA VAL A 89 19.52 17.22 -10.85
C VAL A 89 18.41 16.50 -11.59
N TYR A 90 17.53 15.86 -10.82
CA TYR A 90 16.30 15.31 -11.33
C TYR A 90 15.15 16.31 -11.26
N GLU A 91 14.27 16.23 -12.24
CA GLU A 91 13.01 16.96 -12.21
C GLU A 91 11.98 16.25 -11.34
N PRO A 92 10.96 16.97 -10.84
CA PRO A 92 9.80 16.32 -10.26
C PRO A 92 9.16 15.34 -11.24
N LEU A 93 8.78 14.16 -10.76
CA LEU A 93 8.05 13.18 -11.55
C LEU A 93 6.54 13.45 -11.42
N PRO A 94 5.85 13.86 -12.51
CA PRO A 94 4.41 13.99 -12.49
C PRO A 94 3.76 12.60 -12.47
N VAL A 95 2.85 12.40 -11.53
CA VAL A 95 2.05 11.18 -11.39
C VAL A 95 0.59 11.57 -11.53
N ALA A 96 -0.08 10.99 -12.51
CA ALA A 96 -1.49 11.23 -12.79
C ALA A 96 -2.27 9.93 -12.84
N VAL A 97 -3.49 9.93 -12.30
CA VAL A 97 -4.39 8.80 -12.36
C VAL A 97 -5.80 9.25 -12.77
N THR A 98 -6.40 8.52 -13.71
CA THR A 98 -7.73 8.80 -14.24
C THR A 98 -8.72 7.78 -13.69
N PRO A 99 -9.63 8.15 -12.78
CA PRO A 99 -10.71 7.27 -12.36
C PRO A 99 -11.74 7.11 -13.47
N ARG A 100 -12.34 5.92 -13.59
CA ARG A 100 -13.49 5.73 -14.50
C ARG A 100 -14.72 6.50 -14.03
N ASN A 101 -14.95 6.53 -12.72
CA ASN A 101 -16.06 7.17 -12.03
C ASN A 101 -15.49 8.15 -10.97
N PRO A 102 -15.07 9.37 -11.35
CA PRO A 102 -14.43 10.32 -10.43
C PRO A 102 -15.32 10.70 -9.23
N GLU A 103 -16.63 10.74 -9.40
CA GLU A 103 -17.63 11.05 -8.38
C GLU A 103 -17.69 10.01 -7.24
N GLU A 104 -17.21 8.79 -7.49
CA GLU A 104 -17.08 7.76 -6.46
C GLU A 104 -15.84 7.96 -5.58
N ILE A 105 -14.93 8.84 -5.98
CA ILE A 105 -13.65 9.08 -5.30
C ILE A 105 -13.77 10.31 -4.41
N LYS A 106 -13.43 10.16 -3.13
CA LYS A 106 -13.32 11.28 -2.19
C LYS A 106 -11.93 11.90 -2.26
N GLU A 107 -10.90 11.07 -2.18
CA GLU A 107 -9.50 11.51 -2.11
C GLU A 107 -8.56 10.38 -2.54
N ILE A 108 -7.43 10.75 -3.15
CA ILE A 108 -6.34 9.83 -3.48
C ILE A 108 -5.06 10.38 -2.88
N PHE A 109 -4.28 9.51 -2.24
CA PHE A 109 -2.93 9.81 -1.77
C PHE A 109 -1.92 8.96 -2.54
N LEU A 110 -0.85 9.59 -2.99
CA LEU A 110 0.33 8.95 -3.57
C LEU A 110 1.33 8.64 -2.46
N SER A 111 1.65 7.37 -2.27
CA SER A 111 2.66 6.92 -1.31
C SER A 111 3.89 6.44 -2.04
N TYR A 112 5.07 6.95 -1.70
CA TYR A 112 6.32 6.61 -2.38
C TYR A 112 7.49 6.48 -1.42
N ARG A 113 8.51 5.72 -1.82
CA ARG A 113 9.81 5.61 -1.17
C ARG A 113 10.84 4.99 -2.10
N LEU A 114 12.13 5.18 -1.81
CA LEU A 114 13.16 4.33 -2.40
C LEU A 114 13.08 2.93 -1.79
N VAL A 115 13.42 1.90 -2.55
CA VAL A 115 13.35 0.49 -2.09
C VAL A 115 14.15 0.27 -0.80
N GLN A 116 15.30 0.96 -0.67
CA GLN A 116 16.21 0.87 0.48
C GLN A 116 15.75 1.70 1.70
N GLU A 117 14.75 2.56 1.55
CA GLU A 117 14.24 3.40 2.63
C GLU A 117 13.08 2.72 3.37
N GLU A 118 13.07 2.84 4.69
CA GLU A 118 11.98 2.31 5.53
C GLU A 118 10.76 3.24 5.58
N ARG A 119 10.98 4.55 5.43
CA ARG A 119 9.93 5.56 5.58
C ARG A 119 9.24 5.83 4.24
N THR A 120 7.92 5.70 4.23
CA THR A 120 7.08 6.07 3.10
C THR A 120 6.67 7.54 3.22
N ALA A 121 6.95 8.33 2.18
CA ALA A 121 6.40 9.66 2.02
C ALA A 121 5.00 9.58 1.40
N VAL A 122 4.12 10.52 1.76
CA VAL A 122 2.72 10.54 1.31
C VAL A 122 2.38 11.94 0.78
N LEU A 123 1.79 12.01 -0.40
CA LEU A 123 1.33 13.24 -1.05
C LEU A 123 -0.18 13.14 -1.35
N PRO A 124 -0.99 14.13 -0.96
CA PRO A 124 -2.35 14.22 -1.48
C PRO A 124 -2.32 14.51 -2.98
N MET A 125 -3.20 13.86 -3.75
CA MET A 125 -3.36 14.14 -5.17
C MET A 125 -4.47 15.17 -5.38
N ALA A 126 -4.19 16.19 -6.18
CA ALA A 126 -5.14 17.23 -6.53
C ALA A 126 -6.03 16.79 -7.69
N PHE A 127 -7.35 17.00 -7.57
CA PHE A 127 -8.28 16.73 -8.66
C PHE A 127 -8.31 17.91 -9.64
N THR A 128 -8.02 17.65 -10.92
CA THR A 128 -7.99 18.66 -11.99
C THR A 128 -9.24 18.64 -12.88
N GLY A 129 -10.32 17.97 -12.44
CA GLY A 129 -11.58 17.82 -13.18
C GLY A 129 -11.68 16.50 -13.95
N GLU A 130 -10.56 15.93 -14.36
CA GLU A 130 -10.48 14.62 -15.01
C GLU A 130 -9.52 13.68 -14.27
N ASN A 131 -8.40 14.21 -13.82
CA ASN A 131 -7.31 13.42 -13.24
C ASN A 131 -7.06 13.82 -11.78
N PHE A 132 -6.58 12.86 -11.00
CA PHE A 132 -5.90 13.15 -9.75
C PHE A 132 -4.40 13.21 -10.03
N THR A 133 -3.73 14.27 -9.62
CA THR A 133 -2.30 14.50 -9.91
C THR A 133 -1.48 14.85 -8.66
N ALA A 134 -0.24 14.40 -8.62
CA ALA A 134 0.78 14.81 -7.65
C ALA A 134 2.16 14.75 -8.31
N GLU A 135 3.14 15.45 -7.73
CA GLU A 135 4.52 15.44 -8.19
C GLU A 135 5.43 14.85 -7.11
N ILE A 136 6.16 13.79 -7.45
CA ILE A 136 7.23 13.28 -6.58
C ILE A 136 8.44 14.19 -6.78
N PRO A 137 8.97 14.85 -5.74
CA PRO A 137 10.04 15.81 -5.91
C PRO A 137 11.32 15.13 -6.39
N GLY A 138 12.04 15.74 -7.33
CA GLY A 138 13.31 15.21 -7.84
C GLY A 138 14.39 15.03 -6.76
N SER A 139 14.29 15.76 -5.65
CA SER A 139 15.14 15.59 -4.47
C SER A 139 14.95 14.25 -3.75
N ALA A 140 13.88 13.49 -4.06
CA ALA A 140 13.68 12.13 -3.59
C ALA A 140 14.48 11.09 -4.39
N PHE A 141 15.05 11.45 -5.54
CA PHE A 141 15.69 10.48 -6.42
C PHE A 141 17.18 10.33 -6.14
N ARG A 142 17.68 9.11 -6.29
CA ARG A 142 19.08 8.72 -6.11
C ARG A 142 19.46 7.81 -7.28
N SER A 143 20.49 8.21 -8.04
CA SER A 143 21.01 7.44 -9.17
C SER A 143 21.31 5.99 -8.77
N GLY A 144 20.93 5.05 -9.65
CA GLY A 144 21.10 3.61 -9.45
C GLY A 144 20.13 2.98 -8.46
N GLN A 145 19.23 3.74 -7.86
CA GLN A 145 18.19 3.21 -6.97
C GLN A 145 16.87 2.98 -7.71
N ARG A 146 15.94 2.34 -7.01
CA ARG A 146 14.57 2.11 -7.48
C ARG A 146 13.59 2.79 -6.56
N LEU A 147 12.64 3.50 -7.16
CA LEU A 147 11.50 4.09 -6.49
C LEU A 147 10.34 3.08 -6.54
N VAL A 148 9.64 2.92 -5.43
CA VAL A 148 8.34 2.25 -5.39
C VAL A 148 7.25 3.24 -4.99
N TYR A 149 6.08 3.14 -5.60
CA TYR A 149 4.92 3.91 -5.18
C TYR A 149 3.60 3.18 -5.40
N TYR A 150 2.57 3.60 -4.68
CA TYR A 150 1.22 3.09 -4.79
C TYR A 150 0.20 4.17 -4.42
N PHE A 151 -1.07 3.94 -4.77
CA PHE A 151 -2.18 4.85 -4.47
C PHE A 151 -2.98 4.33 -3.28
N GLN A 152 -3.28 5.21 -2.33
CA GLN A 152 -4.30 5.00 -1.32
C GLN A 152 -5.55 5.75 -1.78
N VAL A 153 -6.63 5.03 -2.06
CA VAL A 153 -7.86 5.59 -2.59
C VAL A 153 -8.93 5.51 -1.51
N ILE A 154 -9.55 6.64 -1.19
CA ILE A 154 -10.72 6.70 -0.32
C ILE A 154 -11.93 7.06 -1.18
N THR A 155 -12.95 6.22 -1.16
CA THR A 155 -14.19 6.46 -1.90
C THR A 155 -15.11 7.42 -1.15
N ALA A 156 -16.10 7.99 -1.83
CA ALA A 156 -17.17 8.80 -1.24
C ALA A 156 -17.91 8.05 -0.12
N GLY A 157 -18.00 6.72 -0.20
CA GLY A 157 -18.56 5.85 0.84
C GLY A 157 -17.66 5.63 2.06
N GLY A 158 -16.45 6.19 2.07
CA GLY A 158 -15.47 6.05 3.15
C GLY A 158 -14.61 4.78 3.07
N ASP A 159 -14.68 4.04 1.96
CA ASP A 159 -13.91 2.82 1.78
C ASP A 159 -12.50 3.11 1.29
N GLY A 160 -11.52 2.46 1.91
CA GLY A 160 -10.12 2.57 1.54
C GLY A 160 -9.64 1.40 0.67
N PHE A 161 -8.90 1.70 -0.39
CA PHE A 161 -8.26 0.73 -1.27
C PHE A 161 -6.79 1.08 -1.49
N LEU A 162 -5.97 0.05 -1.71
CA LEU A 162 -4.60 0.20 -2.19
C LEU A 162 -4.55 -0.22 -3.66
N LEU A 163 -3.94 0.61 -4.51
CA LEU A 163 -3.76 0.33 -5.92
C LEU A 163 -2.28 0.48 -6.32
N PRO A 164 -1.68 -0.52 -7.02
CA PRO A 164 -2.31 -1.74 -7.54
C PRO A 164 -2.84 -2.68 -6.46
N ASP A 165 -3.87 -3.48 -6.80
CA ASP A 165 -4.51 -4.38 -5.83
C ASP A 165 -3.50 -5.44 -5.35
N PRO A 166 -3.13 -5.45 -4.05
CA PRO A 166 -2.15 -6.39 -3.50
C PRO A 166 -2.58 -7.85 -3.62
N LEU A 167 -3.87 -8.12 -3.85
CA LEU A 167 -4.39 -9.47 -4.05
C LEU A 167 -4.27 -9.96 -5.49
N ARG A 168 -3.97 -9.08 -6.45
CA ARG A 168 -3.96 -9.38 -7.89
C ARG A 168 -2.60 -9.15 -8.56
N SER A 169 -1.77 -8.27 -8.03
CA SER A 169 -0.48 -7.91 -8.62
C SER A 169 0.54 -7.52 -7.55
N LEU A 170 1.75 -7.14 -7.99
CA LEU A 170 2.69 -6.44 -7.10
C LEU A 170 1.98 -5.21 -6.51
N PRO A 171 2.10 -4.96 -5.20
CA PRO A 171 1.31 -3.93 -4.51
C PRO A 171 1.88 -2.51 -4.71
N TYR A 172 2.68 -2.31 -5.75
CA TYR A 172 3.35 -1.05 -6.07
C TYR A 172 3.78 -1.03 -7.54
N TYR A 173 3.94 0.19 -8.05
CA TYR A 173 4.69 0.49 -9.26
C TYR A 173 6.17 0.64 -8.92
N LEU A 174 7.03 0.28 -9.86
CA LEU A 174 8.49 0.34 -9.74
C LEU A 174 9.04 1.24 -10.83
N VAL A 175 9.91 2.18 -10.46
CA VAL A 175 10.59 3.09 -11.40
C VAL A 175 12.09 3.00 -11.17
N GLU A 176 12.85 2.79 -12.25
CA GLU A 176 14.32 2.85 -12.18
C GLU A 176 14.80 4.30 -12.24
N ILE A 177 15.76 4.65 -11.39
CA ILE A 177 16.38 5.97 -11.38
C ILE A 177 17.79 5.82 -11.95
N GLU A 178 18.04 6.43 -13.11
CA GLU A 178 19.33 6.41 -13.79
C GLU A 178 20.32 7.37 -13.14
#